data_AF-A0A945HHY9-F1
#
_entry.id   AF-A0A945HHY9-F1
#
_cell.length_a   1.000
_cell.length_b   1.000
_cell.length_c   1.000
_cell.angle_alpha   90.00
_cell.angle_beta   90.00
_cell.angle_gamma   90.00
#
_symmetry.space_group_name_H-M   'P 1'
#
loop_
_entity.id
_entity.type
_entity.pdbx_description
1 polymer ?
#
loop_
_entity_poly.entity_id
_entity_poly.type
_entity_poly.pdbx_seq_one_letter_code
_entity_poly.pdbx_strand_id
1 'polypeptide(L)'
;MKLDENKKELWWKPAMEMFARVIGWIAVPIILALYLGKWLDEKYQSEPKYLLICVGVAFLLTNIGLIKNVIKTSKKIDQEVNKQKEEIEK
;
A
#
# COMPACT_ATOMS: atom_id res chain seq x y z
N MET A 1 21.34 29.13 26.46
CA MET A 1 21.55 28.12 25.40
C MET A 1 20.22 27.96 24.67
N LYS A 2 20.07 28.63 23.52
CA LYS A 2 18.85 28.51 22.71
C LYS A 2 18.96 27.16 22.01
N LEU A 3 18.06 26.23 22.33
CA LEU A 3 17.95 24.98 21.60
C LEU A 3 17.34 25.31 20.24
N ASP A 4 18.08 24.97 19.21
CA ASP A 4 17.76 25.27 17.82
C ASP A 4 16.47 24.54 17.44
N GLU A 5 15.36 25.27 17.44
CA GLU A 5 14.01 24.79 17.07
C GLU A 5 13.85 24.53 15.56
N ASN A 6 14.95 24.51 14.81
CA ASN A 6 14.96 24.44 13.36
C ASN A 6 15.61 23.13 12.90
N LYS A 7 14.80 22.25 12.30
CA LYS A 7 15.16 20.96 11.67
C LYS A 7 15.21 19.70 12.55
N LYS A 8 14.25 19.53 13.47
CA LYS A 8 13.71 18.18 13.65
C LYS A 8 12.87 17.85 12.42
N GLU A 9 13.53 17.52 11.31
CA GLU A 9 12.85 16.83 10.23
C GLU A 9 12.09 15.67 10.87
N LEU A 10 10.78 15.63 10.67
CA LEU A 10 9.90 14.74 11.40
C LEU A 10 10.26 13.30 11.03
N TRP A 11 11.14 12.67 11.81
CA TRP A 11 11.70 11.34 11.57
C TRP A 11 10.63 10.24 11.43
N TRP A 12 9.43 10.48 11.97
CA TRP A 12 8.26 9.61 11.86
C TRP A 12 7.48 9.77 10.56
N LYS A 13 7.64 10.90 9.86
CA LYS A 13 6.88 11.24 8.66
C LYS A 13 7.05 10.20 7.53
N PRO A 14 8.27 9.73 7.21
CA PRO A 14 8.46 8.70 6.18
C PRO A 14 7.78 7.38 6.54
N ALA A 15 7.84 6.98 7.82
CA ALA A 15 7.19 5.75 8.29
C ALA A 15 5.66 5.85 8.18
N MET A 16 5.07 6.98 8.59
CA MET A 16 3.64 7.25 8.44
C MET A 16 3.20 7.29 6.97
N GLU A 17 4.02 7.85 6.08
CA GLU A 17 3.73 7.88 4.65
C GLU A 17 3.70 6.47 4.04
N MET A 18 4.70 5.63 4.36
CA MET A 18 4.73 4.23 3.90
C MET A 18 3.52 3.46 4.42
N PHE A 19 3.19 3.63 5.70
CA PHE A 19 2.04 2.98 6.32
C PHE A 19 0.72 3.39 5.68
N ALA A 20 0.49 4.70 5.50
CA ALA A 20 -0.70 5.23 4.85
C ALA A 20 -0.84 4.70 3.41
N ARG A 21 0.27 4.59 2.67
CA ARG A 21 0.28 4.02 1.32
C ARG A 21 -0.13 2.56 1.31
N VAL A 22 0.39 1.74 2.23
CA VAL A 22 0.06 0.32 2.33
C VAL A 22 -1.40 0.14 2.75
N ILE A 23 -1.85 0.84 3.79
CA ILE A 23 -3.26 0.79 4.22
C ILE A 23 -4.19 1.26 3.12
N GLY A 24 -3.86 2.36 2.43
CA GLY A 24 -4.67 2.86 1.32
C GLY A 24 -4.84 1.80 0.23
N TRP A 25 -3.77 1.06 -0.09
CA TRP A 25 -3.82 0.00 -1.10
C TRP A 25 -4.60 -1.25 -0.66
N ILE A 26 -4.70 -1.52 0.64
CA ILE A 26 -5.48 -2.64 1.20
C ILE A 26 -6.95 -2.24 1.35
N ALA A 27 -7.22 -1.05 1.88
CA ALA A 27 -8.56 -0.60 2.20
C ALA A 27 -9.43 -0.43 0.94
N VAL A 28 -8.86 0.09 -0.15
CA VAL A 28 -9.57 0.32 -1.42
C VAL A 28 -10.21 -0.96 -1.98
N PRO A 29 -9.46 -2.05 -2.26
CA PRO A 29 -10.05 -3.27 -2.81
C PRO A 29 -11.03 -3.95 -1.85
N ILE A 30 -10.80 -3.88 -0.53
CA ILE A 30 -11.72 -4.46 0.46
C ILE A 30 -13.05 -3.71 0.46
N ILE A 31 -13.03 -2.37 0.57
CA ILE A 31 -14.25 -1.56 0.57
C ILE A 31 -15.01 -1.76 -0.74
N LEU A 32 -14.31 -1.78 -1.87
CA LEU A 32 -14.91 -2.02 -3.18
C LEU A 32 -15.58 -3.40 -3.26
N ALA A 33 -14.92 -4.45 -2.76
CA ALA A 33 -15.48 -5.79 -2.72
C ALA A 33 -16.70 -5.92 -1.79
N LEU A 34 -16.69 -5.23 -0.64
CA LEU A 34 -17.85 -5.22 0.26
C LEU A 34 -19.06 -4.56 -0.40
N TYR A 35 -18.85 -3.43 -1.06
CA TYR A 35 -19.94 -2.70 -1.73
C TYR A 35 -20.48 -3.48 -2.93
N LEU A 36 -19.59 -3.95 -3.81
CA LEU A 36 -19.97 -4.72 -5.00
C LEU A 36 -20.58 -6.08 -4.62
N GLY A 37 -20.01 -6.76 -3.63
CA GLY A 37 -20.46 -8.07 -3.16
C GLY A 37 -21.86 -8.02 -2.58
N LYS A 38 -22.12 -7.06 -1.66
CA LYS A 38 -23.47 -6.88 -1.09
C LYS A 38 -24.50 -6.50 -2.15
N TRP A 39 -24.14 -5.60 -3.07
CA TRP A 39 -25.04 -5.21 -4.15
C TRP A 39 -25.40 -6.39 -5.06
N LEU A 40 -24.42 -7.27 -5.33
CA LEU A 40 -24.65 -8.46 -6.14
C LEU A 40 -25.53 -9.47 -5.40
N ASP A 41 -25.26 -9.73 -4.13
CA ASP A 41 -26.09 -10.63 -3.30
C ASP A 41 -27.55 -10.14 -3.21
N GLU A 42 -27.78 -8.83 -3.01
CA GLU A 42 -29.12 -8.23 -2.99
C GLU A 42 -29.83 -8.35 -4.34
N LYS A 43 -29.11 -8.14 -5.44
CA LYS A 43 -29.67 -8.23 -6.79
C LYS A 43 -30.10 -9.65 -7.17
N TYR A 44 -29.36 -10.65 -6.73
CA TYR A 44 -29.64 -12.06 -7.05
C TYR A 44 -30.39 -12.80 -5.93
N GLN A 45 -30.88 -12.10 -4.90
CA GLN A 45 -31.53 -12.66 -3.70
C GLN A 45 -30.78 -13.88 -3.14
N SER A 46 -29.46 -13.83 -3.23
CA SER A 46 -28.61 -14.95 -2.88
C SER A 46 -28.12 -14.75 -1.46
N GLU A 47 -28.02 -15.86 -0.71
CA GLU A 47 -27.15 -15.93 0.48
C GLU A 47 -25.77 -15.37 0.15
N PRO A 48 -24.96 -14.88 1.13
CA PRO A 48 -23.76 -14.06 0.92
C PRO A 48 -22.59 -14.77 0.22
N LYS A 49 -22.84 -15.29 -0.98
CA LYS A 49 -21.95 -16.10 -1.82
C LYS A 49 -21.15 -15.18 -2.70
N TYR A 50 -21.80 -14.16 -3.29
CA TYR A 50 -21.10 -13.20 -4.13
C TYR A 50 -20.23 -12.25 -3.29
N LEU A 51 -20.66 -11.90 -2.07
CA LEU A 51 -19.79 -11.21 -1.12
C LEU A 51 -18.51 -11.99 -0.84
N LEU A 52 -18.61 -13.29 -0.55
CA LEU A 52 -17.44 -14.15 -0.29
C LEU A 52 -16.51 -14.23 -1.50
N ILE A 53 -17.06 -14.37 -2.70
CA ILE A 53 -16.28 -14.36 -3.94
C ILE A 53 -15.58 -13.01 -4.13
N CYS A 54 -16.30 -11.90 -3.98
CA CYS A 54 -15.74 -10.55 -4.11
C CYS A 54 -14.63 -10.29 -3.09
N VAL A 55 -14.82 -10.69 -1.83
CA VAL A 55 -13.80 -10.58 -0.78
C VAL A 55 -12.57 -11.44 -1.12
N GLY A 56 -12.78 -12.67 -1.59
CA GLY A 56 -11.71 -13.54 -2.04
C GLY A 56 -10.89 -12.93 -3.18
N VAL A 57 -11.57 -12.37 -4.18
CA VAL A 57 -10.92 -11.66 -5.30
C VAL A 57 -10.16 -10.43 -4.81
N ALA A 58 -10.76 -9.60 -3.95
CA ALA A 58 -10.09 -8.44 -3.38
C ALA A 58 -8.85 -8.81 -2.55
N PHE A 59 -8.91 -9.92 -1.81
CA PHE A 59 -7.77 -10.43 -1.07
C PHE A 59 -6.61 -10.80 -2.01
N LEU A 60 -6.89 -11.50 -3.12
CA LEU A 60 -5.87 -11.82 -4.11
C LEU A 60 -5.28 -10.57 -4.77
N LEU A 61 -6.13 -9.61 -5.16
CA LEU A 61 -5.68 -8.33 -5.73
C LEU A 61 -4.80 -7.54 -4.75
N THR A 62 -5.14 -7.56 -3.47
CA THR A 62 -4.36 -6.92 -2.41
C THR A 62 -2.96 -7.54 -2.32
N ASN A 63 -2.86 -8.88 -2.28
CA ASN A 63 -1.57 -9.57 -2.23
C ASN A 63 -0.69 -9.26 -3.44
N ILE A 64 -1.26 -9.33 -4.65
CA ILE A 64 -0.54 -9.00 -5.89
C ILE A 64 -0.08 -7.54 -5.88
N GLY A 65 -0.95 -6.63 -5.47
CA GLY A 65 -0.65 -5.20 -5.37
C GLY A 65 0.49 -4.91 -4.39
N LEU A 66 0.46 -5.54 -3.22
CA LEU A 66 1.49 -5.41 -2.19
C LEU A 66 2.84 -5.93 -2.70
N ILE A 67 2.88 -7.15 -3.25
CA ILE A 67 4.11 -7.75 -3.79
C ILE A 67 4.72 -6.86 -4.87
N LYS A 68 3.92 -6.35 -5.81
CA LYS A 68 4.40 -5.43 -6.85
C LYS A 68 4.95 -4.13 -6.25
N ASN A 69 4.32 -3.60 -5.22
CA ASN A 69 4.77 -2.37 -4.55
C ASN A 69 6.09 -2.59 -3.79
N VAL A 70 6.23 -3.73 -3.10
CA VAL A 70 7.46 -4.11 -2.40
C VAL A 70 8.60 -4.27 -3.40
N ILE A 71 8.43 -5.08 -4.46
CA ILE A 71 9.45 -5.29 -5.48
C ILE A 71 9.87 -3.98 -6.13
N LYS A 72 8.91 -3.10 -6.45
CA LYS A 72 9.21 -1.78 -7.03
C LYS A 72 9.99 -0.89 -6.06
N THR A 73 9.68 -0.95 -4.77
CA THR A 73 10.37 -0.19 -3.73
C THR A 73 11.80 -0.70 -3.54
N SER A 74 11.99 -2.02 -3.44
CA SER A 74 13.32 -2.63 -3.34
C SER A 74 14.21 -2.27 -4.52
N LYS A 75 13.70 -2.37 -5.76
CA LYS A 75 14.46 -1.99 -6.96
C LYS A 75 14.88 -0.52 -6.97
N LYS A 76 14.04 0.38 -6.46
CA LYS A 76 14.39 1.81 -6.36
C LYS A 76 15.53 2.03 -5.36
N ILE A 77 15.47 1.36 -4.22
CA ILE A 77 16.52 1.41 -3.20
C ILE A 77 17.85 0.92 -3.79
N ASP A 78 17.85 -0.23 -4.48
CA ASP A 78 19.06 -0.78 -5.11
C ASP A 78 19.65 0.19 -6.16
N GLN A 79 18.81 0.84 -6.95
CA GLN A 79 19.22 1.83 -7.95
C GLN A 79 19.82 3.10 -7.30
N GLU A 80 19.20 3.60 -6.23
CA GLU A 80 19.71 4.76 -5.50
C GLU A 80 21.06 4.46 -4.83
N VAL A 81 21.22 3.27 -4.25
CA VAL A 81 22.48 2.81 -3.64
C VAL A 81 23.61 2.71 -4.68
N ASN A 82 23.34 2.10 -5.84
CA ASN A 82 24.35 1.97 -6.90
C ASN A 82 24.74 3.33 -7.49
N LYS A 83 23.76 4.22 -7.68
CA LYS A 83 24.02 5.56 -8.21
C LYS A 83 24.88 6.41 -7.26
N GLN A 84 24.64 6.31 -5.95
CA GLN A 84 25.50 6.96 -4.95
C GLN A 84 26.94 6.42 -4.98
N LYS A 85 27.13 5.11 -5.20
CA LYS A 85 28.49 4.53 -5.33
C LYS A 85 29.23 5.08 -6.55
N GLU A 86 28.56 5.19 -7.69
CA GLU A 86 29.15 5.74 -8.92
C GLU A 86 29.52 7.23 -8.81
N GLU A 87 28.81 8.00 -7.98
CA GLU A 87 29.12 9.41 -7.69
C GLU A 87 30.29 9.57 -6.69
N ILE A 88 30.53 8.59 -5.81
CA ILE A 88 31.66 8.60 -4.86
C ILE A 88 32.97 8.14 -5.51
N GLU A 89 32.90 7.30 -6.55
CA GLU A 89 34.06 6.73 -7.25
C GLU A 89 34.57 7.60 -8.42
N LYS A 90 33.85 8.67 -8.78
CA LYS A 90 34.24 9.69 -9.77
C LYS A 90 34.92 10.90 -9.12
#